data_AF-A0A3B9KFA7-F1
#
_entry.id   AF-A0A3B9KFA7-F1
#
_cell.length_a   1.000
_cell.length_b   1.000
_cell.length_c   1.000
_cell.angle_alpha   90.00
_cell.angle_beta   90.00
_cell.angle_gamma   90.00
#
_symmetry.space_group_name_H-M   'P 1'
#
loop_
_entity.id
_entity.type
_entity.pdbx_description
1 polymer ?
#
loop_
_entity_poly.entity_id
_entity_poly.type
_entity_poly.pdbx_seq_one_letter_code
_entity_poly.pdbx_strand_id
1 'polypeptide(L)'
;VSVDGVNWLTLKGRHTTTSNPNGANWGSGYTGISGGGSVPEWIQESVDLSPYSGKKIQVRFEQVTDDAVPSQGFAIDALRIPELHFQDTLANDNGWVSNGFVRSTNVLPEHFDVQALLYQGSQFTVNDVPVDLASGQGTLTIPSYGSSVNRVVLIVSAYAVETTQLAQYQLAINLK
;
A
#
# COMPACT_ATOMS: atom_id res chain seq x y z
N VAL A 1 23.63 4.73 -3.64
CA VAL A 1 24.71 5.06 -2.69
C VAL A 1 25.35 6.38 -3.07
N SER A 2 25.86 7.12 -2.08
CA SER A 2 26.58 8.37 -2.30
C SER A 2 27.74 8.52 -1.33
N VAL A 3 28.83 9.17 -1.76
CA VAL A 3 29.99 9.53 -0.92
C VAL A 3 29.98 11.00 -0.50
N ASP A 4 29.12 11.82 -1.10
CA ASP A 4 29.03 13.28 -0.89
C ASP A 4 27.61 13.76 -0.55
N GLY A 5 26.60 12.88 -0.61
CA GLY A 5 25.19 13.18 -0.39
C GLY A 5 24.49 13.85 -1.57
N VAL A 6 25.22 14.20 -2.64
CA VAL A 6 24.73 14.97 -3.79
C VAL A 6 24.63 14.08 -5.02
N ASN A 7 25.69 13.31 -5.30
CA ASN A 7 25.77 12.43 -6.46
C ASN A 7 25.43 11.00 -6.03
N TRP A 8 24.46 10.38 -6.72
CA TRP A 8 23.93 9.08 -6.36
C TRP A 8 24.18 8.07 -7.47
N LEU A 9 24.67 6.89 -7.08
CA LEU A 9 24.84 5.74 -7.95
C LEU A 9 23.90 4.61 -7.54
N THR A 10 23.22 4.01 -8.51
CA THR A 10 22.49 2.75 -8.29
C THR A 10 23.47 1.61 -8.10
N LEU A 11 23.15 0.66 -7.22
CA LEU A 11 24.01 -0.50 -6.96
C LEU A 11 23.38 -1.76 -7.50
N LYS A 12 24.20 -2.62 -8.11
CA LYS A 12 23.78 -3.94 -8.56
C LYS A 12 23.52 -4.84 -7.36
N GLY A 13 22.32 -5.40 -7.31
CA GLY A 13 21.93 -6.46 -6.39
C GLY A 13 21.81 -7.81 -7.11
N ARG A 14 21.43 -8.85 -6.36
CA ARG A 14 21.12 -10.19 -6.88
C ARG A 14 19.93 -10.17 -7.84
N HIS A 15 18.92 -9.35 -7.57
CA HIS A 15 17.68 -9.32 -8.35
C HIS A 15 17.45 -8.01 -9.12
N THR A 16 18.47 -7.16 -9.24
CA THR A 16 18.37 -5.94 -10.06
C THR A 16 18.49 -6.26 -11.54
N THR A 17 17.83 -5.47 -12.39
CA THR A 17 17.97 -5.49 -13.85
C THR A 17 18.48 -4.15 -14.38
N THR A 18 19.15 -4.18 -15.53
CA THR A 18 19.52 -3.00 -16.32
C THR A 18 18.51 -2.71 -17.44
N SER A 19 17.51 -3.58 -17.62
CA SER A 19 16.46 -3.39 -18.63
C SER A 19 15.70 -2.10 -18.35
N ASN A 20 15.58 -1.25 -19.38
CA ASN A 20 14.96 0.07 -19.26
C ASN A 20 13.98 0.37 -20.41
N PRO A 21 12.94 -0.47 -20.63
CA PRO A 21 12.02 -0.29 -21.75
C PRO A 21 11.22 1.02 -21.66
N ASN A 22 11.00 1.52 -20.45
CA ASN A 22 10.15 2.69 -20.19
C ASN A 22 10.97 3.93 -19.76
N GLY A 23 12.30 3.90 -19.85
CA GLY A 23 13.16 5.04 -19.49
C GLY A 23 13.35 5.30 -17.98
N ALA A 24 12.60 4.64 -17.10
CA ALA A 24 12.61 4.88 -15.65
C ALA A 24 13.72 4.17 -14.85
N ASN A 25 14.45 3.21 -15.44
CA ASN A 25 15.52 2.50 -14.74
C ASN A 25 16.87 3.24 -14.88
N TRP A 26 17.39 3.75 -13.77
CA TRP A 26 18.65 4.52 -13.72
C TRP A 26 19.93 3.66 -13.70
N GLY A 27 19.80 2.34 -13.88
CA GLY A 27 20.93 1.46 -14.16
C GLY A 27 20.84 0.11 -13.45
N SER A 28 20.44 0.09 -12.17
CA SER A 28 20.23 -1.14 -11.41
C SER A 28 18.98 -1.01 -10.57
N GLY A 29 17.84 -1.33 -11.18
CA GLY A 29 16.51 -1.22 -10.58
C GLY A 29 15.87 -2.58 -10.34
N TYR A 30 14.87 -2.59 -9.46
CA TYR A 30 13.96 -3.71 -9.26
C TYR A 30 12.68 -3.49 -10.08
N THR A 31 12.13 -4.56 -10.66
CA THR A 31 10.86 -4.53 -11.39
C THR A 31 10.19 -5.90 -11.33
N GLY A 32 8.88 -5.93 -11.55
CA GLY A 32 8.08 -7.16 -11.51
C GLY A 32 7.74 -7.62 -10.10
N ILE A 33 7.38 -8.90 -9.98
CA ILE A 33 6.93 -9.52 -8.72
C ILE A 33 8.13 -10.22 -8.06
N SER A 34 8.41 -9.91 -6.80
CA SER A 34 9.46 -10.60 -6.04
C SER A 34 9.18 -12.10 -5.93
N GLY A 35 10.19 -12.93 -6.16
CA GLY A 35 10.04 -14.39 -6.27
C GLY A 35 9.60 -14.87 -7.66
N GLY A 36 9.16 -13.98 -8.56
CA GLY A 36 8.84 -14.29 -9.95
C GLY A 36 7.51 -15.02 -10.19
N GLY A 37 6.72 -15.24 -9.14
CA GLY A 37 5.39 -15.85 -9.21
C GLY A 37 4.28 -14.85 -9.53
N SER A 38 3.03 -15.27 -9.35
CA SER A 38 1.84 -14.40 -9.45
C SER A 38 1.53 -13.65 -8.16
N VAL A 39 2.18 -14.01 -7.05
CA VAL A 39 2.05 -13.40 -5.73
C VAL A 39 3.46 -13.04 -5.25
N PRO A 40 3.69 -11.82 -4.71
CA PRO A 40 5.00 -11.44 -4.22
C PRO A 40 5.40 -12.23 -2.98
N GLU A 41 6.68 -12.62 -2.94
CA GLU A 41 7.29 -13.29 -1.79
C GLU A 41 8.45 -12.46 -1.24
N TRP A 42 8.72 -12.61 0.06
CA TRP A 42 9.94 -12.06 0.66
C TRP A 42 11.17 -12.78 0.10
N ILE A 43 12.05 -12.04 -0.55
CA ILE A 43 13.30 -12.56 -1.11
C ILE A 43 14.51 -11.93 -0.42
N GLN A 44 15.57 -12.72 -0.26
CA GLN A 44 16.82 -12.21 0.31
C GLN A 44 17.61 -11.46 -0.75
N GLU A 45 17.80 -10.16 -0.53
CA GLU A 45 18.66 -9.31 -1.36
C GLU A 45 20.05 -9.11 -0.74
N SER A 46 21.06 -8.89 -1.58
CA SER A 46 22.44 -8.61 -1.20
C SER A 46 23.09 -7.68 -2.22
N VAL A 47 23.68 -6.59 -1.74
CA VAL A 47 24.39 -5.60 -2.55
C VAL A 47 25.83 -5.49 -2.03
N ASP A 48 26.80 -5.51 -2.94
CA ASP A 48 28.21 -5.38 -2.57
C ASP A 48 28.58 -3.91 -2.30
N LEU A 49 29.06 -3.66 -1.08
CA LEU A 49 29.57 -2.35 -0.65
C LEU A 49 31.10 -2.30 -0.55
N SER A 50 31.80 -3.39 -0.89
CA SER A 50 33.27 -3.48 -0.84
C SER A 50 33.99 -2.30 -1.52
N PRO A 51 33.54 -1.77 -2.68
CA PRO A 51 34.17 -0.62 -3.33
C PRO A 51 34.19 0.68 -2.49
N TYR A 52 33.41 0.72 -1.41
CA TYR A 52 33.26 1.87 -0.52
C TYR A 52 33.94 1.66 0.84
N SER A 53 34.69 0.57 1.01
CA SER A 53 35.44 0.28 2.23
C SER A 53 36.34 1.45 2.63
N GLY A 54 36.33 1.82 3.92
CA GLY A 54 37.08 2.95 4.46
C GLY A 54 36.50 4.33 4.16
N LYS A 55 35.39 4.43 3.41
CA LYS A 55 34.69 5.69 3.14
C LYS A 55 33.45 5.82 4.01
N LYS A 56 33.09 7.06 4.35
CA LYS A 56 31.74 7.37 4.83
C LYS A 56 30.82 7.46 3.63
N ILE A 57 29.74 6.70 3.64
CA ILE A 57 28.75 6.67 2.56
C ILE A 57 27.34 6.84 3.10
N GLN A 58 26.43 7.22 2.22
CA GLN A 58 24.99 7.21 2.44
C GLN A 58 24.36 6.15 1.54
N VAL A 59 23.46 5.36 2.11
CA VAL A 59 22.62 4.40 1.39
C VAL A 59 21.19 4.92 1.40
N ARG A 60 20.54 4.85 0.25
CA ARG A 60 19.16 5.29 0.04
C ARG A 60 18.43 4.22 -0.75
N PHE A 61 17.17 4.01 -0.40
CA PHE A 61 16.21 3.28 -1.21
C PHE A 61 15.27 4.27 -1.88
N GLU A 62 14.94 4.02 -3.13
CA GLU A 62 14.21 4.97 -3.95
C GLU A 62 13.24 4.22 -4.84
N GLN A 63 11.98 4.65 -4.83
CA GLN A 63 10.94 4.16 -5.72
C GLN A 63 10.67 5.23 -6.76
N VAL A 64 10.81 4.85 -8.03
CA VAL A 64 10.48 5.71 -9.17
C VAL A 64 9.23 5.11 -9.81
N THR A 65 8.19 5.93 -9.96
CA THR A 65 6.94 5.56 -10.64
C THR A 65 6.71 6.52 -11.80
N ASP A 66 6.06 6.04 -12.86
CA ASP A 66 5.58 6.88 -13.95
C ASP A 66 4.14 7.34 -13.70
N ASP A 67 3.56 8.05 -14.67
CA ASP A 67 2.17 8.48 -14.67
C ASP A 67 1.20 7.41 -15.18
N ALA A 68 1.64 6.15 -15.29
CA ALA A 68 0.81 5.03 -15.71
C ALA A 68 0.05 4.42 -14.51
N VAL A 69 -0.18 3.11 -14.54
CA VAL A 69 -1.01 2.42 -13.53
C VAL A 69 -0.21 2.24 -12.23
N PRO A 70 -0.63 2.82 -11.09
CA PRO A 70 0.01 2.58 -9.82
C PRO A 70 -0.21 1.11 -9.42
N SER A 71 0.89 0.40 -9.20
CA SER A 71 0.89 -0.96 -8.65
C SER A 71 1.38 -0.93 -7.20
N GLN A 72 1.29 -2.07 -6.51
CA GLN A 72 1.93 -2.21 -5.20
C GLN A 72 3.41 -1.85 -5.32
N GLY A 73 3.90 -1.00 -4.41
CA GLY A 73 5.30 -0.59 -4.32
C GLY A 73 6.21 -1.70 -3.81
N PHE A 74 7.35 -1.32 -3.25
CA PHE A 74 8.26 -2.30 -2.61
C PHE A 74 8.32 -2.10 -1.10
N ALA A 75 8.59 -3.21 -0.39
CA ALA A 75 8.85 -3.22 1.04
C ALA A 75 10.26 -3.80 1.31
N ILE A 76 10.88 -3.37 2.40
CA ILE A 76 12.16 -3.86 2.89
C ILE A 76 12.04 -4.17 4.37
N ASP A 77 12.75 -5.21 4.81
CA ASP A 77 12.84 -5.62 6.21
C ASP A 77 14.18 -6.32 6.47
N ALA A 78 14.56 -6.42 7.75
CA ALA A 78 15.72 -7.15 8.24
C ALA A 78 17.05 -6.74 7.57
N LEU A 79 17.32 -5.43 7.56
CA LEU A 79 18.54 -4.88 6.97
C LEU A 79 19.75 -5.23 7.83
N ARG A 80 20.84 -5.65 7.19
CA ARG A 80 22.10 -5.95 7.87
C ARG A 80 23.31 -5.51 7.05
N ILE A 81 24.34 -5.05 7.75
CA ILE A 81 25.69 -4.84 7.21
C ILE A 81 26.66 -5.58 8.17
N PRO A 82 26.94 -6.87 7.90
CA PRO A 82 27.67 -7.73 8.83
C PRO A 82 29.05 -7.18 9.23
N GLU A 83 29.78 -6.60 8.29
CA GLU A 83 31.11 -6.04 8.47
C GLU A 83 31.13 -4.84 9.42
N LEU A 84 29.97 -4.19 9.62
CA LEU A 84 29.78 -3.11 10.58
C LEU A 84 29.05 -3.56 11.84
N HIS A 85 28.74 -4.86 11.97
CA HIS A 85 27.86 -5.41 12.99
C HIS A 85 26.52 -4.68 13.09
N PHE A 86 26.05 -4.13 11.98
CA PHE A 86 24.80 -3.38 11.90
C PHE A 86 23.65 -4.31 11.53
N GLN A 87 22.55 -4.22 12.28
CA GLN A 87 21.30 -4.90 11.99
C GLN A 87 20.13 -3.97 12.36
N ASP A 88 19.07 -3.99 11.56
CA ASP A 88 17.90 -3.16 11.74
C ASP A 88 16.64 -3.88 11.25
N THR A 89 15.65 -4.01 12.12
CA THR A 89 14.32 -4.56 11.79
C THR A 89 13.38 -3.50 11.21
N LEU A 90 13.85 -2.25 11.06
CA LEU A 90 13.10 -1.11 10.53
C LEU A 90 11.82 -0.75 11.30
N ALA A 91 11.62 -1.32 12.49
CA ALA A 91 10.48 -1.03 13.36
C ALA A 91 10.49 0.38 13.94
N ASN A 92 11.65 1.06 13.94
CA ASN A 92 11.81 2.43 14.40
C ASN A 92 12.73 3.22 13.44
N ASP A 93 12.85 4.52 13.69
CA ASP A 93 13.50 5.45 12.78
C ASP A 93 15.01 5.21 12.62
N ASN A 94 15.72 4.70 13.64
CA ASN A 94 17.14 4.31 13.63
C ASN A 94 18.10 5.14 12.73
N GLY A 95 17.87 6.45 12.60
CA GLY A 95 18.65 7.36 11.75
C GLY A 95 18.26 7.40 10.26
N TRP A 96 17.26 6.64 9.82
CA TRP A 96 16.66 6.73 8.49
C TRP A 96 15.86 8.01 8.35
N VAL A 97 16.11 8.74 7.25
CA VAL A 97 15.28 9.86 6.82
C VAL A 97 14.31 9.35 5.76
N SER A 98 13.01 9.39 6.06
CA SER A 98 11.98 9.01 5.09
C SER A 98 11.43 10.21 4.33
N ASN A 99 11.30 10.07 3.02
CA ASN A 99 10.57 10.97 2.14
C ASN A 99 9.59 10.12 1.31
N GLY A 100 8.48 9.69 1.91
CA GLY A 100 7.43 8.89 1.27
C GLY A 100 7.37 7.42 1.73
N PHE A 101 8.47 6.85 2.23
CA PHE A 101 8.41 5.54 2.89
C PHE A 101 7.67 5.62 4.22
N VAL A 102 6.80 4.67 4.48
CA VAL A 102 6.11 4.55 5.77
C VAL A 102 6.46 3.22 6.42
N ARG A 103 6.61 3.24 7.74
CA ARG A 103 6.69 2.00 8.52
C ARG A 103 5.30 1.43 8.62
N SER A 104 5.14 0.19 8.18
CA SER A 104 3.84 -0.46 8.10
C SER A 104 3.95 -1.89 8.64
N THR A 105 2.93 -2.31 9.38
CA THR A 105 2.70 -3.72 9.72
C THR A 105 1.91 -4.44 8.61
N ASN A 106 1.83 -3.83 7.43
CA ASN A 106 0.99 -4.24 6.30
C ASN A 106 -0.51 -4.30 6.66
N VAL A 107 -0.92 -3.44 7.60
CA VAL A 107 -2.32 -3.24 7.97
C VAL A 107 -2.68 -1.79 7.68
N LEU A 108 -3.60 -1.61 6.73
CA LEU A 108 -4.21 -0.32 6.44
C LEU A 108 -5.65 -0.34 6.96
N PRO A 109 -6.09 0.68 7.72
CA PRO A 109 -7.50 0.79 8.07
C PRO A 109 -8.32 1.00 6.79
N GLU A 110 -9.24 0.07 6.53
CA GLU A 110 -10.25 0.19 5.49
C GLU A 110 -11.52 0.76 6.11
N HIS A 111 -12.02 1.83 5.51
CA HIS A 111 -13.25 2.48 5.93
C HIS A 111 -14.31 2.35 4.83
N PHE A 112 -15.56 2.57 5.20
CA PHE A 112 -16.69 2.49 4.29
C PHE A 112 -17.51 3.77 4.36
N ASP A 113 -17.85 4.30 3.19
CA ASP A 113 -18.95 5.23 3.01
C ASP A 113 -20.14 4.45 2.47
N VAL A 114 -21.28 4.58 3.15
CA VAL A 114 -22.44 3.76 2.88
C VAL A 114 -23.66 4.65 2.71
N GLN A 115 -24.34 4.48 1.58
CA GLN A 115 -25.56 5.21 1.25
C GLN A 115 -26.69 4.24 0.92
N ALA A 116 -27.89 4.56 1.37
CA ALA A 116 -29.10 3.81 1.08
C ALA A 116 -30.07 4.65 0.25
N LEU A 117 -30.44 4.11 -0.91
CA LEU A 117 -31.47 4.67 -1.77
C LEU A 117 -32.79 3.99 -1.41
N LEU A 118 -33.69 4.76 -0.80
CA LEU A 118 -35.01 4.27 -0.37
C LEU A 118 -36.04 4.66 -1.42
N TYR A 119 -36.59 3.67 -2.13
CA TYR A 119 -37.54 3.89 -3.21
C TYR A 119 -38.98 3.90 -2.71
N GLN A 120 -39.76 4.86 -3.21
CA GLN A 120 -41.21 4.97 -3.07
C GLN A 120 -41.80 5.07 -4.48
N GLY A 121 -42.14 3.92 -5.06
CA GLY A 121 -42.53 3.85 -6.47
C GLY A 121 -41.33 4.16 -7.38
N SER A 122 -41.43 5.20 -8.20
CA SER A 122 -40.35 5.64 -9.12
C SER A 122 -39.39 6.67 -8.52
N GLN A 123 -39.72 7.23 -7.36
CA GLN A 123 -38.91 8.22 -6.67
C GLN A 123 -38.03 7.56 -5.61
N PHE A 124 -36.91 8.18 -5.28
CA PHE A 124 -36.05 7.72 -4.18
C PHE A 124 -35.45 8.88 -3.41
N THR A 125 -35.04 8.59 -2.18
CA THR A 125 -34.22 9.48 -1.35
C THR A 125 -32.90 8.82 -1.04
N VAL A 126 -31.81 9.60 -1.01
CA VAL A 126 -30.49 9.14 -0.56
C VAL A 126 -30.38 9.37 0.95
N ASN A 127 -29.97 8.34 1.67
CA ASN A 127 -29.76 8.39 3.12
C ASN A 127 -28.35 7.91 3.41
N ASP A 128 -27.53 8.74 4.05
CA ASP A 128 -26.23 8.32 4.54
C ASP A 128 -26.41 7.34 5.70
N VAL A 129 -25.58 6.30 5.73
CA VAL A 129 -25.53 5.30 6.79
C VAL A 129 -24.23 5.52 7.55
N PRO A 130 -24.28 6.09 8.76
CA PRO A 130 -23.07 6.27 9.56
C PRO A 130 -22.37 4.92 9.79
N VAL A 131 -21.09 4.89 9.45
CA VAL A 131 -20.20 3.77 9.73
C VAL A 131 -19.23 4.20 10.82
N ASP A 132 -19.18 3.45 11.91
CA ASP A 132 -18.22 3.68 12.97
C ASP A 132 -16.80 3.37 12.46
N LEU A 133 -15.90 4.36 12.52
CA LEU A 133 -14.54 4.23 11.96
C LEU A 133 -13.67 3.22 12.71
N ALA A 134 -13.96 2.95 13.98
CA ALA A 134 -13.18 2.03 14.80
C ALA A 134 -13.55 0.56 14.57
N SER A 135 -14.86 0.28 14.44
CA SER A 135 -15.39 -1.08 14.27
C SER A 135 -15.73 -1.43 12.83
N GLY A 136 -15.85 -0.44 11.94
CA GLY A 136 -16.30 -0.61 10.55
C GLY A 136 -17.79 -0.95 10.44
N GLN A 137 -18.57 -0.79 11.51
CA GLN A 137 -19.98 -1.20 11.54
C GLN A 137 -20.92 -0.02 11.30
N GLY A 138 -21.91 -0.22 10.45
CA GLY A 138 -23.04 0.69 10.23
C GLY A 138 -24.36 -0.05 10.37
N THR A 139 -25.41 0.66 10.78
CA THR A 139 -26.77 0.10 10.86
C THR A 139 -27.77 1.14 10.38
N LEU A 140 -28.65 0.71 9.48
CA LEU A 140 -29.78 1.49 9.00
C LEU A 140 -31.08 0.76 9.33
N THR A 141 -32.00 1.45 10.00
CA THR A 141 -33.39 1.00 10.14
C THR A 141 -34.23 1.70 9.08
N ILE A 142 -35.08 0.94 8.39
CA ILE A 142 -35.94 1.46 7.33
C ILE A 142 -37.39 1.32 7.78
N PRO A 143 -37.99 2.36 8.37
CA PRO A 143 -39.40 2.36 8.71
C PRO A 143 -40.23 2.14 7.44
N SER A 144 -41.34 1.41 7.57
CA SER A 144 -42.32 1.24 6.47
C SER A 144 -41.78 0.53 5.22
N TYR A 145 -40.72 -0.27 5.37
CA TYR A 145 -40.34 -1.24 4.33
C TYR A 145 -41.48 -2.24 4.11
N GLY A 146 -41.89 -2.41 2.85
CA GLY A 146 -43.05 -3.22 2.47
C GLY A 146 -44.38 -2.46 2.45
N SER A 147 -44.41 -1.18 2.85
CA SER A 147 -45.56 -0.30 2.64
C SER A 147 -45.18 0.89 1.76
N SER A 148 -44.71 2.00 2.34
CA SER A 148 -44.30 3.17 1.57
C SER A 148 -42.97 2.98 0.85
N VAL A 149 -42.01 2.28 1.49
CA VAL A 149 -40.73 1.93 0.87
C VAL A 149 -40.85 0.54 0.25
N ASN A 150 -40.76 0.45 -1.07
CA ASN A 150 -40.94 -0.81 -1.80
C ASN A 150 -39.61 -1.43 -2.26
N ARG A 151 -38.52 -0.65 -2.26
CA ARG A 151 -37.19 -1.13 -2.65
C ARG A 151 -36.10 -0.33 -1.95
N VAL A 152 -35.01 -1.02 -1.62
CA VAL A 152 -33.81 -0.43 -1.05
C VAL A 152 -32.63 -0.83 -1.92
N VAL A 153 -31.76 0.13 -2.25
CA VAL A 153 -30.47 -0.12 -2.89
C VAL A 153 -29.39 0.42 -1.96
N LEU A 154 -28.46 -0.44 -1.55
CA LEU A 154 -27.31 -0.05 -0.74
C LEU A 154 -26.12 0.18 -1.67
N ILE A 155 -25.48 1.34 -1.55
CA ILE A 155 -24.20 1.67 -2.16
C ILE A 155 -23.16 1.58 -1.05
N VAL A 156 -22.19 0.69 -1.22
CA VAL A 156 -21.09 0.48 -0.28
C VAL A 156 -19.81 0.84 -0.99
N SER A 157 -19.19 1.93 -0.57
CA SER A 157 -17.96 2.46 -1.15
C SER A 157 -16.85 2.35 -0.12
N ALA A 158 -15.98 1.36 -0.31
CA ALA A 158 -14.79 1.26 0.52
C ALA A 158 -13.79 2.36 0.15
N TYR A 159 -13.10 2.87 1.15
CA TYR A 159 -11.97 3.76 0.98
C TYR A 159 -10.90 3.41 2.00
N ALA A 160 -9.71 3.18 1.48
CA ALA A 160 -8.47 3.17 2.23
C ALA A 160 -7.48 3.95 1.38
N VAL A 161 -6.69 4.80 2.03
CA VAL A 161 -5.67 5.59 1.33
C VAL A 161 -4.72 4.61 0.61
N GLU A 162 -4.53 4.83 -0.69
CA GLU A 162 -3.51 4.16 -1.52
C GLU A 162 -3.65 2.63 -1.69
N THR A 163 -4.81 2.03 -1.40
CA THR A 163 -5.05 0.62 -1.70
C THR A 163 -5.83 0.41 -2.99
N THR A 164 -5.47 -0.64 -3.72
CA THR A 164 -6.23 -1.20 -4.86
C THR A 164 -6.84 -2.56 -4.51
N GLN A 165 -6.75 -2.98 -3.24
CA GLN A 165 -7.29 -4.26 -2.80
C GLN A 165 -8.82 -4.25 -2.79
N LEU A 166 -9.41 -5.41 -3.06
CA LEU A 166 -10.85 -5.59 -2.97
C LEU A 166 -11.29 -5.53 -1.50
N ALA A 167 -12.16 -4.60 -1.20
CA ALA A 167 -12.80 -4.49 0.10
C ALA A 167 -13.78 -5.63 0.35
N GLN A 168 -13.73 -6.21 1.54
CA GLN A 168 -14.66 -7.24 1.96
C GLN A 168 -15.66 -6.66 2.96
N TYR A 169 -16.95 -6.91 2.75
CA TYR A 169 -17.99 -6.51 3.68
C TYR A 169 -18.98 -7.65 3.91
N GLN A 170 -19.66 -7.60 5.05
CA GLN A 170 -20.77 -8.50 5.37
C GLN A 170 -22.04 -7.68 5.50
N LEU A 171 -23.11 -8.16 4.85
CA LEU A 171 -24.44 -7.56 4.93
C LEU A 171 -25.38 -8.52 5.65
N ALA A 172 -25.91 -8.10 6.80
CA ALA A 172 -26.95 -8.81 7.52
C ALA A 172 -28.29 -8.08 7.35
N ILE A 173 -29.32 -8.79 6.93
CA ILE A 173 -30.67 -8.26 6.75
C ILE A 173 -31.62 -8.99 7.68
N ASN A 174 -32.30 -8.24 8.54
CA ASN A 174 -33.34 -8.77 9.40
C ASN A 174 -34.69 -8.18 8.98
N LEU A 175 -35.55 -9.02 8.40
CA LEU A 175 -36.94 -8.66 8.14
C LEU A 175 -37.73 -8.99 9.40
N LYS A 176 -38.37 -7.98 9.99
CA LYS A 176 -39.38 -8.17 11.04
C LYS A 176 -40.74 -8.38 10.42
#